data_AF-A0AAC8TGP5-F1
#
_entry.id   AF-A0AAC8TGP5-F1
#
_cell.length_a   1.000
_cell.length_b   1.000
_cell.length_c   1.000
_cell.angle_alpha   90.00
_cell.angle_beta   90.00
_cell.angle_gamma   90.00
#
_symmetry.space_group_name_H-M   'P 1'
#
loop_
_entity.id
_entity.type
_entity.pdbx_description
1 polymer ?
#
loop_
_entity_poly.entity_id
_entity_poly.type
_entity_poly.pdbx_seq_one_letter_code
_entity_poly.pdbx_strand_id
1 'polypeptide(L)'
;MALHGDFSSFPLPELLQWLDSSRKTGTLQLLTWEGGERKMFLLSGQVLSVAHEGLWGRVARVLSLAKLADGAAVLATFNSIPPGTEDVEPFFREHKVEMKLVRELVREELLGSMVDQTRGGHGAFHWTEDLDRTGEEWGPCEMSLRELLFESLRWLDEQPDVDRVLPGDALTVRSLVQPSPRQPLLHRILLTMCAGGQNLGRLRLSLGLSRSSITRRVFELLRAKQVVVEGAPEVVVDPVSDMLEKGAVLIREGQYDAAGLVCSNLLSSDPADRRVREFARMVQSEHVAALYAELPPLMVPEVRPDPEAQSLLKQEERQVAGLINGSWDVSTLVLASPARELDTLKTLAKLKRMGLLQLR
;
A
#
# COMPACT_ATOMS: atom_id res chain seq x y z
N MET A 1 -17.71 -21.85 18.93
CA MET A 1 -16.45 -22.33 18.31
C MET A 1 -15.39 -21.26 18.47
N ALA A 2 -14.15 -21.63 18.83
CA ALA A 2 -13.05 -20.67 18.96
C ALA A 2 -11.94 -21.01 17.95
N LEU A 3 -11.40 -19.99 17.27
CA LEU A 3 -10.29 -20.12 16.34
C LEU A 3 -9.13 -19.28 16.86
N HIS A 4 -7.94 -19.84 16.96
CA HIS A 4 -6.74 -19.11 17.35
C HIS A 4 -5.62 -19.43 16.38
N GLY A 5 -4.70 -18.49 16.20
CA GLY A 5 -3.58 -18.64 15.28
C GLY A 5 -2.65 -17.44 15.31
N ASP A 6 -1.68 -17.45 14.41
CA ASP A 6 -0.74 -16.35 14.21
C ASP A 6 -0.88 -15.75 12.80
N PHE A 7 -0.46 -14.49 12.64
CA PHE A 7 -0.52 -13.82 11.34
C PHE A 7 0.54 -14.31 10.35
N SER A 8 1.49 -15.14 10.78
CA SER A 8 2.48 -15.76 9.89
C SER A 8 1.89 -16.93 9.10
N SER A 9 0.94 -17.65 9.70
CA SER A 9 0.23 -18.79 9.12
C SER A 9 -1.11 -18.39 8.51
N PHE A 10 -1.77 -17.37 9.07
CA PHE A 10 -3.04 -16.87 8.57
C PHE A 10 -3.06 -15.32 8.57
N PRO A 11 -2.70 -14.68 7.45
CA PRO A 11 -2.60 -13.23 7.35
C PRO A 11 -3.89 -12.51 7.77
N LEU A 12 -3.75 -11.36 8.42
CA LEU A 12 -4.90 -10.57 8.89
C LEU A 12 -5.92 -10.23 7.77
N PRO A 13 -5.52 -9.85 6.54
CA PRO A 13 -6.47 -9.64 5.45
C PRO A 13 -7.34 -10.87 5.13
N GLU A 14 -6.73 -12.06 5.14
CA GLU A 14 -7.43 -13.33 4.89
C GLU A 14 -8.38 -13.68 6.03
N LEU A 15 -7.97 -13.42 7.29
CA LEU A 15 -8.82 -13.57 8.46
C LEU A 15 -10.07 -12.69 8.40
N LEU A 16 -9.91 -11.40 8.07
CA LEU A 16 -11.03 -10.47 7.93
C LEU A 16 -11.96 -10.89 6.77
N GLN A 17 -11.40 -11.35 5.65
CA GLN A 17 -12.17 -11.86 4.51
C GLN A 17 -12.96 -13.13 4.88
N TRP A 18 -12.36 -14.05 5.64
CA TRP A 18 -13.04 -15.25 6.14
C TRP A 18 -14.20 -14.89 7.09
N LEU A 19 -14.00 -13.95 8.01
CA LEU A 19 -15.03 -13.46 8.92
C LEU A 19 -16.19 -12.78 8.17
N ASP A 20 -15.90 -11.97 7.15
CA ASP A 20 -16.91 -11.30 6.31
C ASP A 20 -17.72 -12.31 5.49
N SER A 21 -17.03 -13.21 4.77
CA SER A 21 -17.67 -14.20 3.89
C SER A 21 -18.58 -15.16 4.63
N SER A 22 -18.20 -15.55 5.85
CA SER A 22 -18.99 -16.44 6.69
C SER A 22 -19.94 -15.70 7.65
N ARG A 23 -20.02 -14.35 7.56
CA ARG A 23 -20.85 -13.46 8.38
C ARG A 23 -20.81 -13.80 9.87
N LYS A 24 -19.61 -14.04 10.40
CA LYS A 24 -19.45 -14.45 11.79
C LYS A 24 -19.87 -13.34 12.74
N THR A 25 -20.46 -13.76 13.85
CA THR A 25 -20.83 -12.91 14.98
C THR A 25 -20.06 -13.39 16.20
N GLY A 26 -19.49 -12.46 16.95
CA GLY A 26 -18.59 -12.76 18.06
C GLY A 26 -17.49 -11.73 18.20
N THR A 27 -16.45 -12.08 18.93
CA THR A 27 -15.36 -11.18 19.30
C THR A 27 -14.05 -11.64 18.66
N LEU A 28 -13.41 -10.74 17.91
CA LEU A 28 -12.05 -10.92 17.42
C LEU A 28 -11.07 -10.20 18.33
N GLN A 29 -10.18 -10.94 18.96
CA GLN A 29 -9.08 -10.43 19.75
C GLN A 29 -7.81 -10.49 18.91
N LEU A 30 -7.09 -9.37 18.84
CA LEU A 30 -5.82 -9.20 18.17
C LEU A 30 -4.75 -8.98 19.24
N LEU A 31 -3.85 -9.95 19.36
CA LEU A 31 -2.72 -9.94 20.28
C LEU A 31 -1.51 -9.41 19.52
N THR A 32 -1.22 -8.12 19.71
CA THR A 32 -0.08 -7.46 19.04
C THR A 32 1.19 -7.62 19.87
N TRP A 33 2.35 -7.76 19.21
CA TRP A 33 3.65 -7.93 19.87
C TRP A 33 4.15 -6.60 20.51
N GLU A 34 3.65 -5.43 20.06
CA GLU A 34 4.14 -4.12 20.51
C GLU A 34 3.05 -3.05 20.81
N GLY A 35 1.76 -3.35 20.60
CA GLY A 35 0.67 -2.35 20.61
C GLY A 35 -0.47 -2.63 21.61
N GLY A 36 -0.31 -3.63 22.47
CA GLY A 36 -1.33 -4.10 23.41
C GLY A 36 -2.40 -4.99 22.77
N GLU A 37 -3.28 -5.53 23.60
CA GLU A 37 -4.42 -6.32 23.15
C GLU A 37 -5.54 -5.41 22.63
N ARG A 38 -6.13 -5.78 21.49
CA ARG A 38 -7.28 -5.08 20.91
C ARG A 38 -8.38 -6.07 20.62
N LYS A 39 -9.62 -5.70 20.91
CA LYS A 39 -10.79 -6.53 20.67
C LYS A 39 -11.80 -5.80 19.80
N MET A 40 -12.44 -6.54 18.92
CA MET A 40 -13.51 -6.05 18.05
C MET A 40 -14.72 -6.94 18.20
N PHE A 41 -15.86 -6.33 18.40
CA PHE A 41 -17.13 -7.04 18.40
C PHE A 41 -17.74 -6.97 17.01
N LEU A 42 -18.00 -8.14 16.45
CA LEU A 42 -18.54 -8.34 15.11
C LEU A 42 -19.97 -8.85 15.20
N LEU A 43 -20.86 -8.23 14.42
CA LEU A 43 -22.24 -8.69 14.24
C LEU A 43 -22.52 -8.77 12.74
N SER A 44 -22.68 -10.00 12.22
CA SER A 44 -23.08 -10.23 10.82
C SER A 44 -22.25 -9.47 9.77
N GLY A 45 -20.92 -9.44 9.95
CA GLY A 45 -20.00 -8.73 9.04
C GLY A 45 -19.84 -7.22 9.29
N GLN A 46 -20.42 -6.70 10.37
CA GLN A 46 -20.22 -5.32 10.84
C GLN A 46 -19.39 -5.31 12.11
N VAL A 47 -18.48 -4.33 12.24
CA VAL A 47 -17.81 -3.98 13.49
C VAL A 47 -18.71 -2.98 14.21
N LEU A 48 -19.15 -3.32 15.43
CA LEU A 48 -20.04 -2.46 16.25
C LEU A 48 -19.33 -1.77 17.42
N SER A 49 -18.28 -2.40 17.92
CA SER A 49 -17.49 -1.82 19.00
C SER A 49 -16.07 -2.34 18.97
N VAL A 50 -15.16 -1.53 19.51
CA VAL A 50 -13.74 -1.85 19.65
C VAL A 50 -13.35 -1.60 21.09
N ALA A 51 -12.56 -2.49 21.68
CA ALA A 51 -11.98 -2.32 22.99
C ALA A 51 -10.45 -2.40 22.90
N HIS A 52 -9.79 -1.53 23.64
CA HIS A 52 -8.36 -1.62 23.92
C HIS A 52 -8.05 -0.80 25.17
N GLU A 53 -6.91 -1.08 25.80
CA GLU A 53 -6.51 -0.40 27.03
C GLU A 53 -6.32 1.11 26.83
N GLY A 54 -7.03 1.91 27.64
CA GLY A 54 -6.93 3.37 27.62
C GLY A 54 -7.64 4.05 26.45
N LEU A 55 -8.52 3.35 25.73
CA LEU A 55 -9.35 3.92 24.66
C LEU A 55 -10.12 5.15 25.14
N TRP A 56 -10.83 5.05 26.26
CA TRP A 56 -11.70 6.13 26.75
C TRP A 56 -10.88 7.36 27.11
N GLY A 57 -9.75 7.15 27.80
CA GLY A 57 -8.78 8.21 28.13
C GLY A 57 -8.19 8.88 26.89
N ARG A 58 -7.85 8.09 25.86
CA ARG A 58 -7.31 8.58 24.60
C ARG A 58 -8.33 9.44 23.85
N VAL A 59 -9.56 8.95 23.69
CA VAL A 59 -10.66 9.67 23.03
C VAL A 59 -10.95 10.99 23.74
N ALA A 60 -11.10 10.96 25.06
CA ALA A 60 -11.33 12.16 25.88
C ALA A 60 -10.21 13.18 25.72
N ARG A 61 -8.95 12.73 25.77
CA ARG A 61 -7.77 13.58 25.59
C ARG A 61 -7.74 14.22 24.21
N VAL A 62 -7.96 13.45 23.15
CA VAL A 62 -7.90 13.95 21.76
C VAL A 62 -8.98 15.01 21.51
N LEU A 63 -10.23 14.73 21.92
CA LEU A 63 -11.33 15.68 21.74
C LEU A 63 -11.13 16.97 22.56
N SER A 64 -10.56 16.85 23.76
CA SER A 64 -10.21 17.99 24.61
C SER A 64 -9.08 18.84 24.02
N LEU A 65 -8.00 18.21 23.53
CA LEU A 65 -6.88 18.90 22.88
C LEU A 65 -7.31 19.68 21.65
N ALA A 66 -8.29 19.15 20.91
CA ALA A 66 -8.86 19.81 19.74
C ALA A 66 -9.96 20.83 20.07
N LYS A 67 -10.28 21.03 21.36
CA LYS A 67 -11.35 21.92 21.83
C LYS A 67 -12.73 21.57 21.22
N LEU A 68 -12.97 20.29 20.95
CA LEU A 68 -14.20 19.79 20.35
C LEU A 68 -15.21 19.30 21.40
N ALA A 69 -14.71 18.77 22.52
CA ALA A 69 -15.52 18.37 23.67
C ALA A 69 -14.71 18.52 24.95
N ASP A 70 -15.39 18.60 26.09
CA ASP A 70 -14.74 18.50 27.40
C ASP A 70 -14.36 17.04 27.69
N GLY A 71 -13.07 16.79 27.96
CA GLY A 71 -12.56 15.45 28.23
C GLY A 71 -13.18 14.82 29.48
N ALA A 72 -13.50 15.62 30.50
CA ALA A 72 -14.17 15.12 31.71
C ALA A 72 -15.60 14.62 31.41
N ALA A 73 -16.34 15.35 30.57
CA ALA A 73 -17.67 14.94 30.12
C ALA A 73 -17.63 13.66 29.26
N VAL A 74 -16.63 13.51 28.40
CA VAL A 74 -16.43 12.29 27.60
C VAL A 74 -16.17 11.08 28.50
N LEU A 75 -15.29 11.20 29.49
CA LEU A 75 -15.02 10.12 30.44
C LEU A 75 -16.24 9.80 31.33
N ALA A 76 -16.95 10.83 31.80
CA ALA A 76 -18.19 10.64 32.56
C ALA A 76 -19.23 9.86 31.74
N THR A 77 -19.34 10.18 30.44
CA THR A 77 -20.21 9.45 29.51
C THR A 77 -19.84 7.97 29.49
N PHE A 78 -18.58 7.63 29.23
CA PHE A 78 -18.15 6.23 29.15
C PHE A 78 -18.36 5.47 30.47
N ASN A 79 -18.04 6.09 31.61
CA ASN A 79 -18.25 5.50 32.93
C ASN A 79 -19.72 5.32 33.29
N SER A 80 -20.63 6.08 32.67
CA SER A 80 -22.08 5.97 32.89
C SER A 80 -22.73 4.83 32.12
N ILE A 81 -22.05 4.27 31.11
CA ILE A 81 -22.60 3.21 30.25
C ILE A 81 -22.51 1.86 31.00
N PRO A 82 -23.65 1.19 31.25
CA PRO A 82 -23.64 -0.15 31.81
C PRO A 82 -22.95 -1.16 30.87
N PRO A 83 -22.21 -2.14 31.40
CA PRO A 83 -21.62 -3.20 30.58
C PRO A 83 -22.69 -3.92 29.75
N GLY A 84 -22.37 -4.24 28.49
CA GLY A 84 -23.29 -4.95 27.60
C GLY A 84 -24.43 -4.11 27.01
N THR A 85 -24.44 -2.80 27.20
CA THR A 85 -25.41 -1.90 26.54
C THR A 85 -25.21 -1.90 25.02
N GLU A 86 -26.29 -2.09 24.26
CA GLU A 86 -26.26 -2.03 22.79
C GLU A 86 -26.41 -0.60 22.26
N ASP A 87 -27.42 0.13 22.74
CA ASP A 87 -27.63 1.54 22.39
C ASP A 87 -26.99 2.48 23.42
N VAL A 88 -25.81 2.98 23.08
CA VAL A 88 -25.07 3.91 23.93
C VAL A 88 -25.38 5.39 23.63
N GLU A 89 -26.15 5.69 22.56
CA GLU A 89 -26.42 7.07 22.14
C GLU A 89 -27.07 7.95 23.22
N PRO A 90 -28.04 7.47 24.03
CA PRO A 90 -28.68 8.27 25.07
C PRO A 90 -27.69 8.86 26.08
N PHE A 91 -26.65 8.09 26.46
CA PHE A 91 -25.63 8.51 27.43
C PHE A 91 -24.77 9.66 26.90
N PHE A 92 -24.45 9.63 25.60
CA PHE A 92 -23.74 10.72 24.93
C PHE A 92 -24.58 12.00 24.86
N ARG A 93 -25.90 11.88 24.62
CA ARG A 93 -26.80 13.04 24.62
C ARG A 93 -26.94 13.67 26.01
N GLU A 94 -27.02 12.87 27.07
CA GLU A 94 -27.11 13.33 28.45
C GLU A 94 -25.92 14.23 28.85
N HIS A 95 -24.72 13.81 28.47
CA HIS A 95 -23.47 14.52 28.77
C HIS A 95 -23.10 15.59 27.73
N LYS A 96 -23.97 15.86 26.75
CA LYS A 96 -23.74 16.82 25.65
C LYS A 96 -22.47 16.53 24.83
N VAL A 97 -22.14 15.26 24.66
CA VAL A 97 -21.01 14.81 23.83
C VAL A 97 -21.57 14.33 22.49
N GLU A 98 -21.02 14.83 21.39
CA GLU A 98 -21.41 14.36 20.06
C GLU A 98 -20.86 12.94 19.82
N MET A 99 -21.73 11.92 19.85
CA MET A 99 -21.35 10.52 19.61
C MET A 99 -20.63 10.34 18.26
N LYS A 100 -20.99 11.13 17.25
CA LYS A 100 -20.34 11.13 15.93
C LYS A 100 -18.84 11.37 16.02
N LEU A 101 -18.39 12.31 16.87
CA LEU A 101 -16.96 12.61 17.02
C LEU A 101 -16.20 11.44 17.66
N VAL A 102 -16.82 10.81 18.65
CA VAL A 102 -16.26 9.65 19.34
C VAL A 102 -16.15 8.47 18.36
N ARG A 103 -17.22 8.18 17.62
CA ARG A 103 -17.28 7.09 16.64
C ARG A 103 -16.26 7.27 15.51
N GLU A 104 -16.14 8.48 14.96
CA GLU A 104 -15.15 8.79 13.93
C GLU A 104 -13.72 8.59 14.44
N LEU A 105 -13.43 9.00 15.68
CA LEU A 105 -12.10 8.82 16.26
C LEU A 105 -11.76 7.36 16.54
N VAL A 106 -12.69 6.59 17.11
CA VAL A 106 -12.53 5.14 17.35
C VAL A 106 -12.29 4.42 16.02
N ARG A 107 -13.02 4.80 14.97
CA ARG A 107 -12.86 4.25 13.61
C ARG A 107 -11.50 4.57 13.00
N GLU A 108 -11.01 5.81 13.12
CA GLU A 108 -9.67 6.20 12.62
C GLU A 108 -8.55 5.47 13.35
N GLU A 109 -8.71 5.27 14.66
CA GLU A 109 -7.75 4.50 15.45
C GLU A 109 -7.77 3.01 15.06
N LEU A 110 -8.95 2.43 14.84
CA LEU A 110 -9.08 1.05 14.39
C LEU A 110 -8.37 0.86 13.04
N LEU A 111 -8.62 1.74 12.07
CA LEU A 111 -7.99 1.70 10.75
C LEU A 111 -6.46 1.79 10.84
N GLY A 112 -5.94 2.77 11.59
CA GLY A 112 -4.50 2.93 11.77
C GLY A 112 -3.83 1.68 12.32
N SER A 113 -4.46 1.07 13.32
CA SER A 113 -3.91 -0.14 13.91
C SER A 113 -4.04 -1.37 13.02
N MET A 114 -5.08 -1.49 12.18
CA MET A 114 -5.13 -2.54 11.17
C MET A 114 -4.00 -2.42 10.15
N VAL A 115 -3.68 -1.20 9.74
CA VAL A 115 -2.57 -0.93 8.80
C VAL A 115 -1.24 -1.30 9.43
N ASP A 116 -0.97 -0.81 10.64
CA ASP A 116 0.26 -1.12 11.36
C ASP A 116 0.41 -2.63 11.59
N GLN A 117 -0.68 -3.31 11.97
CA GLN A 117 -0.69 -4.76 12.21
C GLN A 117 -0.47 -5.56 10.92
N THR A 118 -1.10 -5.15 9.81
CA THR A 118 -0.93 -5.80 8.51
C THR A 118 0.50 -5.60 7.98
N ARG A 119 1.04 -4.38 8.13
CA ARG A 119 2.43 -4.06 7.74
C ARG A 119 3.46 -4.83 8.57
N GLY A 120 3.20 -4.99 9.88
CA GLY A 120 4.10 -5.69 10.78
C GLY A 120 4.18 -7.19 10.52
N GLY A 121 3.14 -7.82 9.95
CA GLY A 121 3.14 -9.23 9.56
C GLY A 121 3.29 -10.25 10.70
N HIS A 122 3.28 -9.80 11.95
CA HIS A 122 3.56 -10.61 13.14
C HIS A 122 2.54 -10.31 14.24
N GLY A 123 2.13 -11.34 14.99
CA GLY A 123 1.13 -11.26 16.05
C GLY A 123 0.23 -12.48 16.06
N ALA A 124 -0.66 -12.54 17.04
CA ALA A 124 -1.63 -13.63 17.18
C ALA A 124 -3.06 -13.11 17.18
N PHE A 125 -4.01 -13.99 16.89
CA PHE A 125 -5.42 -13.69 16.98
C PHE A 125 -6.16 -14.79 17.74
N HIS A 126 -7.25 -14.38 18.38
CA HIS A 126 -8.21 -15.26 19.01
C HIS A 126 -9.63 -14.81 18.63
N TRP A 127 -10.35 -15.67 17.94
CA TRP A 127 -11.75 -15.50 17.60
C TRP A 127 -12.60 -16.36 18.51
N THR A 128 -13.65 -15.76 19.07
CA THR A 128 -14.67 -16.46 19.86
C THR A 128 -16.08 -16.03 19.42
N GLU A 129 -17.05 -16.93 19.51
CA GLU A 129 -18.47 -16.61 19.35
C GLU A 129 -19.09 -15.99 20.62
N ASP A 130 -18.26 -15.79 21.64
CA ASP A 130 -18.67 -15.12 22.87
C ASP A 130 -19.06 -13.67 22.60
N LEU A 131 -20.23 -13.31 23.14
CA LEU A 131 -20.84 -11.98 23.05
C LEU A 131 -20.55 -11.15 24.30
N ASP A 132 -19.78 -11.70 25.25
CA ASP A 132 -19.42 -10.99 26.47
C ASP A 132 -18.58 -9.75 26.15
N ARG A 133 -19.09 -8.61 26.63
CA ARG A 133 -18.47 -7.28 26.52
C ARG A 133 -18.21 -6.69 27.91
N THR A 134 -18.12 -7.51 28.94
CA THR A 134 -17.90 -7.06 30.31
C THR A 134 -16.42 -6.74 30.58
N GLY A 135 -16.18 -5.78 31.47
CA GLY A 135 -14.84 -5.52 32.03
C GLY A 135 -13.86 -4.72 31.17
N GLU A 136 -14.24 -4.29 29.98
CA GLU A 136 -13.34 -3.61 29.04
C GLU A 136 -13.83 -2.23 28.58
N GLU A 137 -12.89 -1.39 28.14
CA GLU A 137 -13.16 -0.06 27.59
C GLU A 137 -13.69 -0.14 26.15
N TRP A 138 -14.94 -0.59 25.98
CA TRP A 138 -15.59 -0.62 24.67
C TRP A 138 -15.95 0.79 24.19
N GLY A 139 -15.56 1.11 22.96
CA GLY A 139 -15.95 2.32 22.25
C GLY A 139 -16.85 1.98 21.05
N PRO A 140 -17.85 2.82 20.74
CA PRO A 140 -18.74 2.60 19.60
C PRO A 140 -17.97 2.76 18.29
N CYS A 141 -18.13 1.79 17.39
CA CYS A 141 -17.57 1.82 16.05
C CYS A 141 -18.65 1.31 15.10
N GLU A 142 -18.89 1.96 13.96
CA GLU A 142 -19.81 1.40 12.96
C GLU A 142 -19.11 1.42 11.61
N MET A 143 -18.70 0.23 11.16
CA MET A 143 -18.16 0.03 9.83
C MET A 143 -18.27 -1.45 9.42
N SER A 144 -18.36 -1.70 8.12
CA SER A 144 -18.35 -3.09 7.64
C SER A 144 -16.94 -3.68 7.68
N LEU A 145 -16.82 -4.99 7.89
CA LEU A 145 -15.53 -5.70 7.77
C LEU A 145 -14.89 -5.49 6.41
N ARG A 146 -15.72 -5.48 5.37
CA ARG A 146 -15.29 -5.18 4.00
C ARG A 146 -14.67 -3.79 3.87
N GLU A 147 -15.32 -2.79 4.43
CA GLU A 147 -14.81 -1.42 4.47
C GLU A 147 -13.50 -1.34 5.25
N LEU A 148 -13.41 -1.99 6.41
CA LEU A 148 -12.18 -2.07 7.21
C LEU A 148 -11.03 -2.69 6.40
N LEU A 149 -11.29 -3.82 5.74
CA LEU A 149 -10.32 -4.53 4.91
C LEU A 149 -9.83 -3.65 3.75
N PHE A 150 -10.73 -3.15 2.90
CA PHE A 150 -10.33 -2.40 1.72
C PHE A 150 -9.69 -1.05 2.06
N GLU A 151 -10.18 -0.36 3.09
CA GLU A 151 -9.54 0.87 3.55
C GLU A 151 -8.14 0.58 4.10
N SER A 152 -7.97 -0.45 4.95
CA SER A 152 -6.64 -0.79 5.47
C SER A 152 -5.62 -1.16 4.38
N LEU A 153 -6.04 -1.92 3.36
CA LEU A 153 -5.18 -2.25 2.22
C LEU A 153 -4.83 -1.02 1.38
N ARG A 154 -5.81 -0.14 1.11
CA ARG A 154 -5.52 1.14 0.42
C ARG A 154 -4.51 1.99 1.20
N TRP A 155 -4.64 2.05 2.52
CA TRP A 155 -3.70 2.78 3.36
C TRP A 155 -2.30 2.17 3.32
N LEU A 156 -2.20 0.84 3.29
CA LEU A 156 -0.94 0.12 3.17
C LEU A 156 -0.26 0.41 1.82
N ASP A 157 -1.03 0.42 0.73
CA ASP A 157 -0.54 0.72 -0.63
C ASP A 157 -0.04 2.17 -0.77
N GLU A 158 -0.70 3.12 -0.10
CA GLU A 158 -0.32 4.55 -0.11
C GLU A 158 0.87 4.85 0.83
N GLN A 159 1.18 3.96 1.77
CA GLN A 159 2.17 4.19 2.81
C GLN A 159 3.60 4.49 2.29
N PRO A 160 4.11 3.87 1.20
CA PRO A 160 5.43 4.20 0.66
C PRO A 160 5.55 5.68 0.23
N ASP A 161 4.51 6.23 -0.40
CA ASP A 161 4.47 7.64 -0.80
C ASP A 161 4.46 8.56 0.43
N VAL A 162 3.70 8.17 1.47
CA VAL A 162 3.66 8.89 2.75
C VAL A 162 5.04 8.86 3.42
N ASP A 163 5.68 7.70 3.49
CA ASP A 163 7.01 7.53 4.11
C ASP A 163 8.10 8.28 3.33
N ARG A 164 7.99 8.40 2.00
CA ARG A 164 8.90 9.21 1.17
C ARG A 164 8.84 10.70 1.50
N VAL A 165 7.65 11.23 1.78
CA VAL A 165 7.44 12.66 2.07
C VAL A 165 7.57 12.98 3.55
N LEU A 166 7.20 12.05 4.43
CA LEU A 166 7.23 12.16 5.89
C LEU A 166 8.11 11.07 6.52
N PRO A 167 9.43 11.03 6.22
CA PRO A 167 10.30 9.90 6.58
C PRO A 167 10.54 9.74 8.08
N GLY A 168 10.43 10.81 8.86
CA GLY A 168 10.79 10.80 10.28
C GLY A 168 9.84 11.59 11.17
N ASP A 169 9.88 11.29 12.47
CA ASP A 169 9.06 11.95 13.48
C ASP A 169 9.63 13.33 13.88
N ALA A 170 10.85 13.68 13.45
CA ALA A 170 11.50 14.96 13.71
C ALA A 170 10.90 16.16 12.95
N LEU A 171 10.06 15.88 11.95
CA LEU A 171 9.46 16.90 11.08
C LEU A 171 8.47 17.78 11.83
N THR A 172 8.44 19.07 11.49
CA THR A 172 7.51 20.03 12.10
C THR A 172 6.39 20.36 11.12
N VAL A 173 5.14 20.12 11.52
CA VAL A 173 3.95 20.42 10.72
C VAL A 173 3.34 21.72 11.20
N ARG A 174 3.12 22.65 10.28
CA ARG A 174 2.46 23.94 10.56
C ARG A 174 1.20 24.09 9.71
N SER A 175 0.11 24.47 10.36
CA SER A 175 -1.15 24.74 9.67
C SER A 175 -1.09 26.07 8.92
N LEU A 176 -1.59 26.09 7.68
CA LEU A 176 -1.76 27.30 6.88
C LEU A 176 -3.21 27.81 6.90
N VAL A 177 -4.15 26.98 7.36
CA VAL A 177 -5.58 27.27 7.36
C VAL A 177 -6.19 27.04 8.74
N GLN A 178 -7.30 27.72 9.02
CA GLN A 178 -8.09 27.44 10.23
C GLN A 178 -8.96 26.19 10.01
N PRO A 179 -9.19 25.39 11.07
CA PRO A 179 -10.03 24.19 10.98
C PRO A 179 -11.48 24.57 10.64
N SER A 180 -12.11 23.81 9.75
CA SER A 180 -13.50 24.00 9.30
C SER A 180 -14.37 22.80 9.68
N PRO A 181 -15.64 22.99 10.09
CA PRO A 181 -16.56 21.89 10.39
C PRO A 181 -16.85 20.95 9.22
N ARG A 182 -16.57 21.37 7.97
CA ARG A 182 -16.76 20.55 6.77
C ARG A 182 -15.63 19.56 6.50
N GLN A 183 -14.50 19.71 7.20
CA GLN A 183 -13.36 18.80 7.06
C GLN A 183 -13.56 17.53 7.91
N PRO A 184 -12.93 16.41 7.53
CA PRO A 184 -12.85 15.22 8.37
C PRO A 184 -12.34 15.54 9.78
N LEU A 185 -12.81 14.80 10.79
CA LEU A 185 -12.48 15.06 12.19
C LEU A 185 -10.97 15.11 12.45
N LEU A 186 -10.22 14.13 11.97
CA LEU A 186 -8.77 14.06 12.15
C LEU A 186 -8.05 15.25 11.49
N HIS A 187 -8.54 15.73 10.34
CA HIS A 187 -8.00 16.94 9.72
C HIS A 187 -8.21 18.16 10.62
N ARG A 188 -9.40 18.32 11.19
CA ARG A 188 -9.71 19.43 12.12
C ARG A 188 -8.82 19.39 13.37
N ILE A 189 -8.64 18.20 13.95
CA ILE A 189 -7.77 17.98 15.11
C ILE A 189 -6.32 18.38 14.77
N LEU A 190 -5.78 17.87 13.66
CA LEU A 190 -4.41 18.16 13.24
C LEU A 190 -4.20 19.65 12.94
N LEU A 191 -5.11 20.30 12.21
CA LEU A 191 -5.02 21.73 11.91
C LEU A 191 -5.05 22.58 13.20
N THR A 192 -5.86 22.19 14.18
CA THR A 192 -5.93 22.86 15.49
C THR A 192 -4.61 22.72 16.25
N MET A 193 -4.05 21.51 16.30
CA MET A 193 -2.81 21.23 17.03
C MET A 193 -1.58 21.81 16.34
N CYS A 194 -1.60 21.93 15.02
CA CYS A 194 -0.50 22.44 14.20
C CYS A 194 -0.56 23.97 13.97
N ALA A 195 -1.51 24.69 14.57
CA ALA A 195 -1.67 26.13 14.35
C ALA A 195 -0.40 26.94 14.68
N GLY A 196 0.37 26.52 15.70
CA GLY A 196 1.65 27.13 16.10
C GLY A 196 2.90 26.42 15.56
N GLY A 197 2.74 25.40 14.72
CA GLY A 197 3.80 24.45 14.39
C GLY A 197 3.96 23.38 15.48
N GLN A 198 3.98 22.12 15.08
CA GLN A 198 4.13 20.99 16.01
C GLN A 198 4.93 19.86 15.36
N ASN A 199 5.85 19.28 16.13
CA ASN A 199 6.63 18.13 15.71
C ASN A 199 5.74 16.86 15.57
N LEU A 200 5.97 16.05 14.52
CA LEU A 200 5.19 14.82 14.24
C LEU A 200 5.25 13.81 15.39
N GLY A 201 6.43 13.56 15.96
CA GLY A 201 6.58 12.69 17.13
C GLY A 201 5.80 13.22 18.33
N ARG A 202 5.82 14.53 18.56
CA ARG A 202 5.02 15.15 19.63
C ARG A 202 3.51 15.07 19.36
N LEU A 203 3.07 15.24 18.12
CA LEU A 203 1.67 15.00 17.72
C LEU A 203 1.26 13.56 18.04
N ARG A 204 2.10 12.59 17.65
CA ARG A 204 1.88 11.16 17.93
C ARG A 204 1.73 10.86 19.40
N LEU A 205 2.64 11.37 20.23
CA LEU A 205 2.57 11.17 21.69
C LEU A 205 1.37 11.88 22.32
N SER A 206 1.03 13.08 21.86
CA SER A 206 -0.08 13.86 22.43
C SER A 206 -1.44 13.23 22.11
N LEU A 207 -1.62 12.80 20.85
CA LEU A 207 -2.84 12.13 20.40
C LEU A 207 -2.90 10.68 20.89
N GLY A 208 -1.74 10.02 21.00
CA GLY A 208 -1.64 8.58 21.24
C GLY A 208 -2.11 7.76 20.03
N LEU A 209 -2.22 8.34 18.84
CA LEU A 209 -2.65 7.59 17.66
C LEU A 209 -1.48 6.90 16.98
N SER A 210 -1.81 5.92 16.14
CA SER A 210 -0.87 5.18 15.30
C SER A 210 -0.07 6.11 14.37
N ARG A 211 1.15 5.73 14.03
CA ARG A 211 2.00 6.52 13.12
C ARG A 211 1.33 6.65 11.76
N SER A 212 0.85 5.54 11.20
CA SER A 212 0.15 5.51 9.92
C SER A 212 -1.12 6.38 9.91
N SER A 213 -1.91 6.41 11.00
CA SER A 213 -3.06 7.33 11.09
C SER A 213 -2.63 8.80 10.95
N ILE A 214 -1.58 9.21 11.66
CA ILE A 214 -1.17 10.62 11.68
C ILE A 214 -0.49 11.02 10.39
N THR A 215 0.51 10.26 9.93
CA THR A 215 1.30 10.63 8.76
C THR A 215 0.46 10.64 7.48
N ARG A 216 -0.47 9.69 7.32
CA ARG A 216 -1.43 9.70 6.21
C ARG A 216 -2.27 10.98 6.20
N ARG A 217 -2.87 11.36 7.33
CA ARG A 217 -3.74 12.54 7.41
C ARG A 217 -2.97 13.84 7.23
N VAL A 218 -1.73 13.92 7.73
CA VAL A 218 -0.82 15.03 7.44
C VAL A 218 -0.47 15.08 5.96
N PHE A 219 -0.21 13.94 5.32
CA PHE A 219 0.08 13.86 3.89
C PHE A 219 -1.10 14.31 3.02
N GLU A 220 -2.33 13.93 3.36
CA GLU A 220 -3.54 14.44 2.70
C GLU A 220 -3.66 15.96 2.82
N LEU A 221 -3.45 16.51 4.02
CA LEU A 221 -3.46 17.95 4.26
C LEU A 221 -2.33 18.67 3.49
N LEU A 222 -1.17 18.04 3.36
CA LEU A 222 -0.02 18.59 2.62
C LEU A 222 -0.33 18.63 1.11
N ARG A 223 -0.89 17.56 0.55
CA ARG A 223 -1.36 17.53 -0.85
C ARG A 223 -2.44 18.58 -1.12
N ALA A 224 -3.32 18.81 -0.16
CA ALA A 224 -4.35 19.85 -0.22
C ALA A 224 -3.80 21.27 0.02
N LYS A 225 -2.49 21.43 0.26
CA LYS A 225 -1.82 22.70 0.58
C LYS A 225 -2.39 23.41 1.81
N GLN A 226 -2.90 22.64 2.77
CA GLN A 226 -3.47 23.15 4.03
C GLN A 226 -2.45 23.17 5.18
N VAL A 227 -1.37 22.41 5.05
CA VAL A 227 -0.23 22.40 5.98
C VAL A 227 1.08 22.51 5.21
N VAL A 228 2.12 22.99 5.89
CA VAL A 228 3.51 22.93 5.44
C VAL A 228 4.32 22.09 6.43
N VAL A 229 5.33 21.38 5.93
CA VAL A 229 6.22 20.54 6.74
C VAL A 229 7.64 21.10 6.66
N GLU A 230 8.16 21.56 7.80
CA GLU A 230 9.49 22.13 7.97
C GLU A 230 10.45 21.07 8.52
N GLY A 231 11.70 21.08 8.05
CA GLY A 231 12.71 20.09 8.44
C GLY A 231 12.58 18.75 7.72
N ALA A 232 11.72 18.65 6.71
CA ALA A 232 11.78 17.55 5.75
C ALA A 232 13.17 17.59 5.11
N PRO A 233 13.96 16.50 5.19
CA PRO A 233 15.19 16.45 4.41
C PRO A 233 14.81 16.75 2.97
N GLU A 234 15.60 17.59 2.26
CA GLU A 234 15.54 17.55 0.81
C GLU A 234 15.70 16.08 0.46
N VAL A 235 14.67 15.51 -0.17
CA VAL A 235 14.75 14.13 -0.64
C VAL A 235 15.83 14.18 -1.70
N VAL A 236 17.07 13.89 -1.31
CA VAL A 236 18.13 13.50 -2.22
C VAL A 236 17.71 12.11 -2.66
N VAL A 237 16.72 12.10 -3.54
CA VAL A 237 16.38 10.95 -4.33
C VAL A 237 17.68 10.61 -5.02
N ASP A 238 18.32 9.51 -4.64
CA ASP A 238 19.42 8.97 -5.44
C ASP A 238 18.87 8.85 -6.86
N PRO A 239 19.29 9.70 -7.81
CA PRO A 239 18.67 9.77 -9.12
C PRO A 239 18.73 8.40 -9.80
N VAL A 240 19.78 7.63 -9.49
CA VAL A 240 19.95 6.25 -9.96
C VAL A 240 18.85 5.36 -9.40
N SER A 241 18.57 5.41 -8.10
CA SER A 241 17.52 4.57 -7.48
C SER A 241 16.12 4.88 -8.02
N ASP A 242 15.75 6.15 -8.20
CA ASP A 242 14.44 6.52 -8.78
C ASP A 242 14.33 6.17 -10.27
N MET A 243 15.43 6.27 -11.03
CA MET A 243 15.47 5.78 -12.41
C MET A 243 15.36 4.24 -12.47
N LEU A 244 15.96 3.51 -11.53
CA LEU A 244 15.85 2.06 -11.43
C LEU A 244 14.41 1.63 -11.06
N GLU A 245 13.76 2.33 -10.13
CA GLU A 245 12.35 2.10 -9.78
C GLU A 245 11.42 2.33 -10.99
N LYS A 246 11.60 3.45 -11.70
CA LYS A 246 10.89 3.72 -12.96
C LYS A 246 11.16 2.63 -14.01
N GLY A 247 12.40 2.17 -14.11
CA GLY A 247 12.76 1.04 -14.96
C GLY A 247 12.03 -0.24 -14.59
N ALA A 248 11.91 -0.55 -13.29
CA ALA A 248 11.19 -1.73 -12.81
C ALA A 248 9.69 -1.69 -13.11
N VAL A 249 9.08 -0.49 -13.13
CA VAL A 249 7.70 -0.30 -13.62
C VAL A 249 7.61 -0.66 -15.10
N LEU A 250 8.53 -0.17 -15.95
CA LEU A 250 8.54 -0.46 -17.39
C LEU A 250 8.66 -1.97 -17.69
N ILE A 251 9.44 -2.72 -16.91
CA ILE A 251 9.54 -4.19 -17.04
C ILE A 251 8.19 -4.85 -16.74
N ARG A 252 7.52 -4.44 -15.65
CA ARG A 252 6.20 -4.98 -15.26
C ARG A 252 5.12 -4.68 -16.32
N GLU A 253 5.24 -3.56 -17.01
CA GLU A 253 4.35 -3.18 -18.12
C GLU A 253 4.74 -3.82 -19.46
N GLY A 254 5.80 -4.63 -19.52
CA GLY A 254 6.29 -5.26 -20.76
C GLY A 254 7.00 -4.29 -21.73
N GLN A 255 7.34 -3.07 -21.28
CA GLN A 255 8.02 -2.05 -22.07
C GLN A 255 9.55 -2.22 -22.01
N TYR A 256 10.05 -3.37 -22.45
CA TYR A 256 11.47 -3.73 -22.31
C TYR A 256 12.42 -2.83 -23.10
N ASP A 257 12.00 -2.30 -24.25
CA ASP A 257 12.83 -1.37 -25.03
C ASP A 257 13.02 -0.02 -24.31
N ALA A 258 11.98 0.49 -23.65
CA ALA A 258 12.06 1.70 -22.84
C ALA A 258 12.93 1.46 -21.59
N ALA A 259 12.77 0.31 -20.93
CA ALA A 259 13.64 -0.07 -19.80
C ALA A 259 15.12 -0.19 -20.23
N GLY A 260 15.37 -0.70 -21.44
CA GLY A 260 16.71 -0.77 -22.03
C GLY A 260 17.35 0.60 -22.25
N LEU A 261 16.57 1.59 -22.70
CA LEU A 261 17.05 2.97 -22.86
C LEU A 261 17.41 3.62 -21.51
N VAL A 262 16.61 3.36 -20.47
CA VAL A 262 16.93 3.82 -19.11
C VAL A 262 18.25 3.21 -18.63
N CYS A 263 18.45 1.90 -18.85
CA CYS A 263 19.70 1.21 -18.52
C CYS A 263 20.90 1.78 -19.28
N SER A 264 20.78 2.02 -20.59
CA SER A 264 21.89 2.56 -21.39
C SER A 264 22.28 3.96 -20.93
N ASN A 265 21.30 4.80 -20.59
CA ASN A 265 21.57 6.13 -20.06
C ASN A 265 22.28 6.04 -18.71
N LEU A 266 21.81 5.19 -17.78
CA LEU A 266 22.45 5.01 -16.48
C LEU A 266 23.88 4.45 -16.59
N LEU A 267 24.10 3.45 -17.45
CA LEU A 267 25.43 2.88 -17.71
C LEU A 267 26.38 3.87 -18.39
N SER A 268 25.85 4.80 -19.19
CA SER A 268 26.67 5.86 -19.80
C SER A 268 27.12 6.90 -18.78
N SER A 269 26.31 7.14 -17.73
CA SER A 269 26.63 8.06 -16.65
C SER A 269 27.59 7.45 -15.63
N ASP A 270 27.36 6.20 -15.21
CA ASP A 270 28.26 5.45 -14.33
C ASP A 270 28.36 3.97 -14.76
N PRO A 271 29.41 3.60 -15.52
CA PRO A 271 29.65 2.21 -15.94
C PRO A 271 30.02 1.26 -14.80
N ALA A 272 30.48 1.77 -13.65
CA ALA A 272 31.02 0.96 -12.56
C ALA A 272 29.92 0.52 -11.57
N ASP A 273 28.80 1.25 -11.50
CA ASP A 273 27.72 0.94 -10.56
C ASP A 273 27.24 -0.51 -10.74
N ARG A 274 27.36 -1.27 -9.66
CA ARG A 274 26.96 -2.68 -9.60
C ARG A 274 25.45 -2.84 -9.77
N ARG A 275 24.66 -1.95 -9.18
CA ARG A 275 23.18 -1.99 -9.20
C ARG A 275 22.66 -1.84 -10.62
N VAL A 276 23.20 -0.87 -11.36
CA VAL A 276 22.82 -0.62 -12.75
C VAL A 276 23.17 -1.80 -13.65
N ARG A 277 24.33 -2.45 -13.44
CA ARG A 277 24.72 -3.65 -14.20
C ARG A 277 23.84 -4.87 -13.87
N GLU A 278 23.51 -5.08 -12.60
CA GLU A 278 22.59 -6.14 -12.19
C GLU A 278 21.18 -5.90 -12.78
N PHE A 279 20.70 -4.66 -12.73
CA PHE A 279 19.43 -4.26 -13.35
C PHE A 279 19.43 -4.45 -14.87
N ALA A 280 20.50 -4.05 -15.57
CA ALA A 280 20.62 -4.25 -17.01
C ALA A 280 20.62 -5.73 -17.41
N ARG A 281 21.25 -6.60 -16.62
CA ARG A 281 21.21 -8.06 -16.82
C ARG A 281 19.80 -8.60 -16.62
N MET A 282 19.09 -8.14 -15.60
CA MET A 282 17.71 -8.53 -15.34
C MET A 282 16.79 -8.09 -16.49
N VAL A 283 16.88 -6.84 -16.96
CA VAL A 283 16.10 -6.34 -18.12
C VAL A 283 16.34 -7.20 -19.36
N GLN A 284 17.60 -7.56 -19.65
CA GLN A 284 17.92 -8.43 -20.78
C GLN A 284 17.32 -9.83 -20.62
N SER A 285 17.44 -10.43 -19.44
CA SER A 285 16.90 -11.75 -19.15
C SER A 285 15.37 -11.79 -19.30
N GLU A 286 14.68 -10.81 -18.75
CA GLU A 286 13.21 -10.68 -18.83
C GLU A 286 12.75 -10.45 -20.29
N HIS A 287 13.46 -9.62 -21.04
CA HIS A 287 13.14 -9.37 -22.45
C HIS A 287 13.34 -10.64 -23.30
N VAL A 288 14.43 -11.38 -23.08
CA VAL A 288 14.66 -12.66 -23.77
C VAL A 288 13.56 -13.66 -23.42
N ALA A 289 13.17 -13.77 -22.15
CA ALA A 289 12.08 -14.64 -21.72
C ALA A 289 10.74 -14.27 -22.39
N ALA A 290 10.42 -12.98 -22.47
CA ALA A 290 9.23 -12.49 -23.16
C ALA A 290 9.25 -12.82 -24.67
N LEU A 291 10.40 -12.64 -25.33
CA LEU A 291 10.55 -12.97 -26.75
C LEU A 291 10.43 -14.49 -26.99
N TYR A 292 10.97 -15.33 -26.12
CA TYR A 292 10.80 -16.79 -26.24
C TYR A 292 9.35 -17.24 -25.96
N ALA A 293 8.58 -16.50 -25.17
CA ALA A 293 7.15 -16.77 -25.04
C ALA A 293 6.41 -16.54 -26.37
N GLU A 294 6.83 -15.55 -27.18
CA GLU A 294 6.28 -15.30 -28.51
C GLU A 294 6.89 -16.16 -29.64
N LEU A 295 8.15 -16.55 -29.47
CA LEU A 295 8.98 -17.30 -30.41
C LEU A 295 9.57 -18.51 -29.68
N PRO A 296 8.78 -19.57 -29.42
CA PRO A 296 9.27 -20.73 -28.69
C PRO A 296 10.52 -21.32 -29.35
N PRO A 297 11.51 -21.79 -28.57
CA PRO A 297 12.83 -22.17 -29.07
C PRO A 297 12.79 -23.30 -30.10
N LEU A 298 11.78 -24.18 -30.00
CA LEU A 298 11.60 -25.36 -30.87
C LEU A 298 10.75 -25.08 -32.12
N MET A 299 10.17 -23.88 -32.28
CA MET A 299 9.40 -23.57 -33.48
C MET A 299 10.31 -23.34 -34.67
N VAL A 300 9.84 -23.71 -35.86
CA VAL A 300 10.60 -23.54 -37.10
C VAL A 300 10.02 -22.33 -37.86
N PRO A 301 10.76 -21.21 -37.96
CA PRO A 301 10.33 -20.07 -38.76
C PRO A 301 10.49 -20.35 -40.26
N GLU A 302 9.47 -20.02 -41.04
CA GLU A 302 9.47 -19.98 -42.49
C GLU A 302 9.34 -18.53 -42.96
N VAL A 303 10.21 -18.11 -43.89
CA VAL A 303 10.13 -16.78 -44.50
C VAL A 303 9.06 -16.78 -45.58
N ARG A 304 8.15 -15.82 -45.51
CA ARG A 304 7.24 -15.50 -46.60
C ARG A 304 7.93 -14.53 -47.55
N PRO A 305 8.07 -14.86 -48.85
CA PRO A 305 8.74 -13.99 -49.80
C PRO A 305 7.89 -12.75 -50.08
N ASP A 306 8.39 -11.59 -49.67
CA ASP A 306 7.90 -10.26 -50.04
C ASP A 306 9.10 -9.35 -50.36
N PRO A 307 9.39 -9.12 -51.66
CA PRO A 307 10.55 -8.36 -52.10
C PRO A 307 10.55 -6.90 -51.64
N GLU A 308 9.38 -6.27 -51.51
CA GLU A 308 9.28 -4.87 -51.11
C GLU A 308 9.61 -4.71 -49.64
N ALA A 309 9.06 -5.57 -48.78
CA ALA A 309 9.31 -5.54 -47.35
C ALA A 309 10.73 -5.96 -46.97
N GLN A 310 11.37 -6.86 -47.74
CA GLN A 310 12.79 -7.23 -47.54
C GLN A 310 13.76 -6.09 -47.85
N SER A 311 13.40 -5.19 -48.77
CA SER A 311 14.23 -4.02 -49.10
C SER A 311 14.37 -3.03 -47.95
N LEU A 312 13.36 -2.97 -47.06
CA LEU A 312 13.30 -2.08 -45.89
C LEU A 312 14.14 -2.56 -44.70
N LEU A 313 14.65 -3.79 -44.74
CA LEU A 313 15.47 -4.35 -43.66
C LEU A 313 16.88 -3.76 -43.64
N LYS A 314 17.40 -3.51 -42.44
CA LYS A 314 18.81 -3.11 -42.24
C LYS A 314 19.75 -4.26 -42.60
N GLN A 315 21.04 -3.96 -42.81
CA GLN A 315 22.04 -4.96 -43.17
C GLN A 315 22.13 -6.11 -42.15
N GLU A 316 22.11 -5.80 -40.85
CA GLU A 316 22.11 -6.80 -39.76
C GLU A 316 20.84 -7.66 -39.78
N GLU A 317 19.68 -7.05 -40.03
CA GLU A 317 18.40 -7.75 -40.10
C GLU A 317 18.34 -8.70 -41.31
N ARG A 318 18.95 -8.31 -42.43
CA ARG A 318 19.07 -9.17 -43.63
C ARG A 318 19.95 -10.38 -43.39
N GLN A 319 21.01 -10.25 -42.58
CA GLN A 319 21.86 -11.39 -42.23
C GLN A 319 21.07 -12.43 -41.44
N VAL A 320 20.31 -12.01 -40.43
CA VAL A 320 19.45 -12.92 -39.66
C VAL A 320 18.35 -13.53 -40.54
N ALA A 321 17.70 -12.72 -41.37
CA ALA A 321 16.67 -13.21 -42.30
C ALA A 321 17.22 -14.24 -43.30
N GLY A 322 18.46 -14.07 -43.75
CA GLY A 322 19.14 -15.00 -44.67
C GLY A 322 19.47 -16.37 -44.06
N LEU A 323 19.49 -16.48 -42.73
CA LEU A 323 19.70 -17.76 -42.03
C LEU A 323 18.42 -18.61 -41.96
N ILE A 324 17.25 -18.01 -42.19
CA ILE A 324 15.98 -18.70 -42.08
C ILE A 324 15.76 -19.57 -43.31
N ASN A 325 15.89 -20.88 -43.14
CA ASN A 325 15.80 -21.88 -44.21
C ASN A 325 14.54 -22.77 -44.13
N GLY A 326 13.66 -22.54 -43.14
CA GLY A 326 12.45 -23.34 -42.92
C GLY A 326 12.71 -24.74 -42.32
N SER A 327 13.92 -25.02 -41.85
CA SER A 327 14.29 -26.29 -41.20
C SER A 327 14.93 -26.12 -39.83
N TRP A 328 15.57 -24.97 -39.58
CA TRP A 328 16.19 -24.65 -38.30
C TRP A 328 15.16 -24.08 -37.33
N ASP A 329 15.21 -24.52 -36.08
CA ASP A 329 14.40 -23.96 -35.02
C ASP A 329 14.96 -22.60 -34.55
N VAL A 330 14.17 -21.87 -33.77
CA VAL A 330 14.58 -20.56 -33.23
C VAL A 330 15.88 -20.67 -32.43
N SER A 331 16.07 -21.75 -31.66
CA SER A 331 17.28 -21.95 -30.87
C SER A 331 18.54 -22.12 -31.73
N THR A 332 18.45 -22.89 -32.83
CA THR A 332 19.54 -23.05 -33.79
C THR A 332 19.85 -21.75 -34.52
N LEU A 333 18.83 -20.95 -34.85
CA LEU A 333 19.03 -19.64 -35.49
C LEU A 333 19.75 -18.64 -34.56
N VAL A 334 19.41 -18.65 -33.27
CA VAL A 334 20.13 -17.85 -32.26
C VAL A 334 21.59 -18.26 -32.17
N LEU A 335 21.91 -19.57 -32.22
CA LEU A 335 23.28 -20.07 -32.18
C LEU A 335 24.07 -19.80 -33.48
N ALA A 336 23.40 -19.82 -34.64
CA ALA A 336 24.03 -19.60 -35.94
C ALA A 336 24.23 -18.11 -36.28
N SER A 337 23.50 -17.21 -35.60
CA SER A 337 23.56 -15.78 -35.82
C SER A 337 24.87 -15.17 -35.27
N PRO A 338 25.52 -14.25 -35.99
CA PRO A 338 26.66 -13.49 -35.46
C PRO A 338 26.22 -12.40 -34.48
N ALA A 339 24.92 -12.09 -34.38
CA ALA A 339 24.38 -11.11 -33.45
C ALA A 339 24.13 -11.72 -32.07
N ARG A 340 23.95 -10.87 -31.05
CA ARG A 340 23.57 -11.36 -29.71
C ARG A 340 22.19 -12.00 -29.76
N GLU A 341 21.92 -12.91 -28.83
CA GLU A 341 20.65 -13.61 -28.71
C GLU A 341 19.45 -12.66 -28.73
N LEU A 342 19.48 -11.62 -27.90
CA LEU A 342 18.42 -10.62 -27.82
C LEU A 342 18.17 -9.92 -29.18
N ASP A 343 19.23 -9.55 -29.89
CA ASP A 343 19.13 -8.84 -31.17
C ASP A 343 18.58 -9.75 -32.28
N THR A 344 18.97 -11.02 -32.25
CA THR A 344 18.45 -12.06 -33.15
C THR A 344 16.96 -12.28 -32.92
N LEU A 345 16.53 -12.47 -31.67
CA LEU A 345 15.12 -12.64 -31.30
C LEU A 345 14.27 -11.42 -31.63
N LYS A 346 14.78 -10.20 -31.37
CA LYS A 346 14.11 -8.94 -31.77
C LYS A 346 13.89 -8.86 -33.27
N THR A 347 14.87 -9.30 -34.05
CA THR A 347 14.77 -9.32 -35.51
C THR A 347 13.70 -10.32 -35.96
N LEU A 348 13.69 -11.53 -35.42
CA LEU A 348 12.65 -12.53 -35.71
C LEU A 348 11.25 -12.02 -35.32
N ALA A 349 11.10 -11.39 -34.16
CA ALA A 349 9.83 -10.81 -33.70
C ALA A 349 9.38 -9.64 -34.60
N LYS A 350 10.32 -8.83 -35.10
CA LYS A 350 10.04 -7.78 -36.09
C LYS A 350 9.56 -8.39 -37.41
N LEU A 351 10.22 -9.42 -37.91
CA LEU A 351 9.82 -10.11 -39.15
C LEU A 351 8.42 -10.75 -39.02
N LYS A 352 8.10 -11.33 -37.86
CA LYS A 352 6.77 -11.86 -37.54
C LYS A 352 5.71 -10.75 -37.57
N ARG A 353 5.97 -9.60 -36.94
CA ARG A 353 5.06 -8.43 -36.94
C ARG A 353 4.86 -7.83 -38.33
N MET A 354 5.88 -7.88 -39.18
CA MET A 354 5.80 -7.45 -40.58
C MET A 354 5.09 -8.47 -41.49
N GLY A 355 4.71 -9.65 -40.97
CA GLY A 355 4.07 -10.71 -41.76
C GLY A 355 5.03 -11.47 -42.68
N LEU A 356 6.35 -11.28 -42.50
CA LEU A 356 7.41 -11.93 -43.29
C LEU A 356 7.84 -13.28 -42.73
N LEU A 357 7.39 -13.61 -41.53
CA LEU A 357 7.78 -14.82 -40.83
C LEU A 357 6.54 -15.53 -40.30
N GLN A 358 6.40 -16.80 -40.67
CA GLN A 358 5.37 -17.70 -40.16
C GLN A 358 6.04 -18.79 -39.33
N LEU A 359 5.51 -19.07 -38.14
CA LEU A 359 6.04 -20.11 -37.26
C LEU A 359 5.25 -21.41 -37.48
N ARG A 360 5.96 -22.53 -37.62
CA ARG A 360 5.40 -23.89 -37.63
C ARG A 360 5.66 -24.63 -36.35
#